data_AF-K0UUI8-F1
#
_entry.id   AF-K0UUI8-F1
#
_cell.length_a   1.000
_cell.length_b   1.000
_cell.length_c   1.000
_cell.angle_alpha   90.00
_cell.angle_beta   90.00
_cell.angle_gamma   90.00
#
_symmetry.space_group_name_H-M   'P 1'
#
loop_
_entity.id
_entity.type
_entity.pdbx_description
1 polymer ?
#
loop_
_entity_poly.entity_id
_entity_poly.type
_entity_poly.pdbx_seq_one_letter_code
_entity_poly.pdbx_strand_id
1 'polypeptide(L)' 'HGWRLVEQAGPSYFRDTYIRPTGRTVRASPIEWTVLAER' A
#
# COMPACT_ATOMS: atom_id res chain seq x y z
N HIS A 1 13.77 -21.47 -0.64
CA HIS A 1 12.81 -20.47 -1.13
C HIS A 1 11.43 -21.10 -1.05
N GLY A 2 10.61 -20.73 -0.06
CA GLY A 2 9.29 -21.35 0.16
C GLY A 2 8.17 -20.34 0.38
N TRP A 3 8.47 -19.04 0.32
CA TRP A 3 7.47 -18.00 0.48
C TRP A 3 6.89 -17.63 -0.89
N ARG A 4 5.56 -17.50 -0.96
CA ARG A 4 4.82 -17.01 -2.13
C ARG A 4 4.18 -15.66 -1.79
N LEU A 5 4.37 -14.68 -2.66
CA LEU A 5 3.67 -13.40 -2.56
C LEU A 5 2.16 -13.62 -2.78
N VAL A 6 1.36 -13.10 -1.86
CA VAL A 6 -0.11 -13.11 -1.94
C VAL A 6 -0.62 -11.73 -2.31
N GLU A 7 -0.16 -10.69 -1.59
CA GLU A 7 -0.59 -9.31 -1.81
C GLU A 7 0.55 -8.34 -1.49
N GLN A 8 0.56 -7.21 -2.21
CA GLN A 8 1.44 -6.07 -1.91
C GLN A 8 0.66 -4.76 -2.13
N ALA A 9 0.73 -3.87 -1.15
CA ALA A 9 0.23 -2.51 -1.26
C ALA A 9 1.37 -1.51 -1.04
N GLY A 10 1.39 -0.47 -1.87
CA GLY A 10 2.36 0.61 -1.80
C GLY A 10 1.69 1.97 -1.64
N PRO A 11 2.45 3.07 -1.70
CA PRO A 11 1.95 4.42 -1.41
C PRO A 11 0.75 4.85 -2.28
N SER A 12 0.64 4.37 -3.51
CA SER A 12 -0.51 4.65 -4.37
C SER A 12 -1.83 4.11 -3.81
N TYR A 13 -1.82 2.92 -3.20
CA TYR A 13 -2.99 2.33 -2.57
C TYR A 13 -3.52 3.22 -1.45
N PHE A 14 -2.65 3.65 -0.52
CA PHE A 14 -3.08 4.51 0.58
C PHE A 14 -3.58 5.88 0.11
N ARG A 15 -2.92 6.45 -0.91
CA ARG A 15 -3.36 7.70 -1.53
C ARG A 15 -4.77 7.55 -2.11
N ASP A 16 -5.01 6.52 -2.91
CA ASP A 16 -6.26 6.39 -3.67
C ASP A 16 -7.42 5.91 -2.78
N THR A 17 -7.14 5.06 -1.80
CA THR A 17 -8.16 4.47 -0.91
C THR A 17 -8.52 5.37 0.27
N TYR A 18 -7.56 6.12 0.83
CA TYR A 18 -7.79 6.87 2.09
C TYR A 18 -7.58 8.38 1.97
N ILE A 19 -6.63 8.84 1.14
CA ILE A 19 -6.30 10.28 1.09
C ILE A 19 -7.24 11.02 0.13
N ARG A 20 -7.26 10.62 -1.15
CA ARG A 20 -8.07 11.26 -2.21
C ARG A 20 -9.56 11.39 -1.84
N PRO A 21 -10.22 10.37 -1.26
CA PRO A 21 -11.63 10.48 -0.89
C PRO A 21 -11.92 11.59 0.13
N THR A 22 -10.91 12.03 0.89
CA THR A 22 -11.07 13.12 1.87
C THR A 22 -10.94 14.51 1.25
N GLY A 23 -10.72 14.63 -0.06
CA GLY A 23 -10.48 15.90 -0.74
C GLY A 23 -9.13 16.54 -0.42
N ARG A 24 -8.24 15.84 0.30
CA ARG A 24 -6.91 16.34 0.66
C ARG A 24 -5.91 16.11 -0.47
N THR A 25 -5.11 17.13 -0.74
CA THR A 25 -4.04 17.09 -1.76
C THR A 25 -2.68 16.83 -1.12
N VAL A 26 -2.56 15.72 -0.40
CA VAL A 26 -1.30 15.28 0.23
C VAL A 26 -0.81 13.96 -0.35
N ARG A 27 0.49 13.69 -0.26
CA ARG A 27 1.08 12.42 -0.72
C ARG A 27 1.06 11.40 0.42
N ALA A 28 0.88 10.12 0.06
CA ALA A 28 1.24 9.01 0.95
C ALA A 28 2.75 8.98 1.13
N SER A 29 3.21 8.45 2.26
CA SER A 29 4.65 8.39 2.55
C SER A 29 5.31 7.33 1.67
N PRO A 30 6.52 7.57 1.10
CA PRO A 30 7.18 6.59 0.24
C PRO A 30 7.60 5.30 0.96
N ILE A 31 7.61 5.31 2.30
CA ILE A 31 7.95 4.14 3.14
C ILE A 31 6.72 3.31 3.53
N GLU A 32 5.50 3.74 3.18
CA GLU A 32 4.28 2.98 3.44
C GLU A 32 4.14 1.82 2.45
N TRP A 33 4.59 0.65 2.89
CA TRP A 33 4.50 -0.61 2.15
C TRP A 33 3.99 -1.72 3.07
N THR A 34 3.11 -2.56 2.56
CA THR A 34 2.66 -3.79 3.22
C THR A 34 2.72 -4.96 2.26
N VAL A 35 3.13 -6.12 2.77
CA VAL A 35 3.26 -7.36 1.99
C VAL A 35 2.64 -8.50 2.79
N LEU A 36 1.77 -9.28 2.14
CA LEU A 36 1.30 -10.56 2.64
C LEU A 36 1.98 -11.67 1.83
N ALA A 37 2.63 -12.58 2.53
CA ALA A 37 3.21 -13.79 1.95
C ALA A 37 2.84 -15.00 2.80
N GLU A 38 2.71 -16.14 2.13
CA GLU A 38 2.47 -17.45 2.76
C GLU A 38 3.65 -18.39 2.46
N ARG A 39 3.80 -19.44 3.26
CA ARG A 39 4.85 -20.45 3.12
C ARG A 39 4.30 -21.85 3.13
#